data_AF-A0A7C4VR30-F1
#
_entry.id   AF-A0A7C4VR30-F1
#
_cell.length_a   1.000
_cell.length_b   1.000
_cell.length_c   1.000
_cell.angle_alpha   90.00
_cell.angle_beta   90.00
_cell.angle_gamma   90.00
#
_symmetry.space_group_name_H-M   'P 1'
#
loop_
_entity.id
_entity.type
_entity.pdbx_description
1 polymer ?
#
loop_
_entity_poly.entity_id
_entity_poly.type
_entity_poly.pdbx_seq_one_letter_code
_entity_poly.pdbx_strand_id
1 'polypeptide(L)'
;MKVSYGIFPNCSEAVFRFYTLDVKKAKKILKAFVKVCCPDFKLPKIEKIEDIDGVSFPASNLDGEVFLEPKRGAFVVRVGNNDISDNGDIIIDTVKKLDILVEEAETSPNLERKYARDCTCGITFFDGYPKRLVRVRDSG
;
A
#
# COMPACT_ATOMS: atom_id res chain seq x y z
N MET A 1 6.24 18.06 4.60
CA MET A 1 5.76 17.69 3.25
C MET A 1 4.24 17.65 3.36
N LYS A 2 3.51 18.43 2.55
CA LYS A 2 2.04 18.53 2.67
C LYS A 2 1.41 17.37 1.90
N VAL A 3 0.62 16.54 2.58
CA VAL A 3 -0.35 15.68 1.91
C VAL A 3 -1.33 16.59 1.18
N SER A 4 -1.46 16.41 -0.13
CA SER A 4 -2.42 17.15 -0.94
C SER A 4 -3.77 16.44 -0.87
N TYR A 5 -4.70 16.96 -0.07
CA TYR A 5 -6.05 16.43 0.04
C TYR A 5 -6.94 17.03 -1.05
N GLY A 6 -7.12 16.31 -2.16
CA GLY A 6 -8.29 16.48 -3.01
C GLY A 6 -9.35 15.49 -2.58
N ILE A 7 -10.17 15.82 -1.57
CA ILE A 7 -11.24 14.93 -1.11
C ILE A 7 -12.29 14.84 -2.20
N PHE A 8 -12.20 13.81 -3.04
CA PHE A 8 -13.27 13.42 -3.94
C PHE A 8 -14.11 12.34 -3.23
N PRO A 9 -15.42 12.58 -3.02
CA PRO A 9 -16.27 11.70 -2.21
C PRO A 9 -16.48 10.28 -2.79
N ASN A 10 -15.95 10.00 -3.98
CA ASN A 10 -16.05 8.72 -4.67
C ASN A 10 -14.70 7.98 -4.76
N CYS A 11 -13.65 8.49 -4.12
CA CYS A 11 -12.32 7.89 -4.15
C CYS A 11 -12.07 7.28 -2.80
N SER A 12 -12.40 6.00 -2.66
CA SER A 12 -12.51 5.34 -1.35
C SER A 12 -11.36 4.38 -1.07
N GLU A 13 -10.42 4.20 -2.01
CA GLU A 13 -9.41 3.14 -1.95
C GLU A 13 -8.00 3.65 -2.24
N ALA A 14 -7.02 3.01 -1.62
CA ALA A 14 -5.61 3.20 -1.91
C ALA A 14 -4.95 1.84 -2.15
N VAL A 15 -4.09 1.79 -3.16
CA VAL A 15 -3.36 0.58 -3.52
C VAL A 15 -1.88 0.90 -3.64
N PHE A 16 -1.06 0.15 -2.90
CA PHE A 16 0.38 0.30 -2.86
C PHE A 16 1.05 -1.02 -3.18
N ARG A 17 2.12 -0.97 -3.98
CA ARG A 17 3.05 -2.08 -4.17
C ARG A 17 4.36 -1.76 -3.46
N PHE A 18 4.76 -2.61 -2.52
CA PHE A 18 6.00 -2.51 -1.76
C PHE A 18 7.03 -3.50 -2.30
N TYR A 19 8.17 -2.99 -2.77
CA TYR A 19 9.23 -3.82 -3.36
C TYR A 19 10.15 -4.40 -2.28
N THR A 20 9.66 -5.44 -1.62
CA THR A 20 10.44 -6.25 -0.69
C THR A 20 9.84 -7.64 -0.54
N LEU A 21 10.70 -8.67 -0.42
CA LEU A 21 10.33 -9.99 0.07
C LEU A 21 10.92 -10.29 1.46
N ASP A 22 11.62 -9.32 2.05
CA ASP A 22 12.08 -9.42 3.44
C ASP A 22 10.87 -9.43 4.38
N VAL A 23 10.68 -10.56 5.06
CA VAL A 23 9.55 -10.79 5.98
C VAL A 23 9.53 -9.80 7.14
N LYS A 24 10.68 -9.33 7.63
CA LYS A 24 10.75 -8.35 8.73
C LYS A 24 10.30 -6.98 8.24
N LYS A 25 10.68 -6.57 7.02
CA LYS A 25 10.21 -5.33 6.40
C LYS A 25 8.70 -5.39 6.13
N ALA A 26 8.21 -6.47 5.51
CA ALA A 26 6.78 -6.66 5.25
C ALA A 26 5.94 -6.59 6.54
N LYS A 27 6.35 -7.30 7.60
CA LYS A 27 5.72 -7.23 8.92
C LYS A 27 5.63 -5.82 9.49
N LYS A 28 6.70 -5.02 9.36
CA LYS A 28 6.71 -3.63 9.87
C LYS A 28 5.71 -2.76 9.11
N ILE A 29 5.62 -2.93 7.79
CA ILE A 29 4.67 -2.20 6.94
C ILE A 29 3.24 -2.58 7.31
N LEU A 30 2.91 -3.88 7.37
CA LEU A 30 1.57 -4.35 7.74
C LEU A 30 1.16 -3.89 9.14
N LYS A 31 2.09 -3.89 10.10
CA LYS A 31 1.85 -3.33 11.44
C LYS A 31 1.57 -1.82 11.40
N ALA A 32 2.19 -1.08 10.49
CA ALA A 32 1.91 0.34 10.34
C ALA A 32 0.49 0.58 9.80
N PHE A 33 0.05 -0.20 8.81
CA PHE A 33 -1.35 -0.16 8.33
C PHE A 33 -2.33 -0.50 9.45
N VAL A 34 -2.13 -1.62 10.14
CA VAL A 34 -3.00 -2.03 11.26
C VAL A 34 -3.03 -1.00 12.38
N LYS A 35 -1.90 -0.38 12.71
CA LYS A 35 -1.86 0.69 13.71
C LYS A 35 -2.72 1.90 13.32
N VAL A 36 -2.81 2.21 12.02
CA VAL A 36 -3.57 3.34 11.49
C VAL A 36 -5.05 3.01 11.36
N CYS A 37 -5.39 1.87 10.76
CA CYS A 37 -6.76 1.51 10.43
C CYS A 37 -7.50 0.84 11.60
N CYS A 38 -6.82 -0.02 12.35
CA CYS A 38 -7.46 -0.94 13.29
C CYS A 38 -6.49 -1.36 14.42
N PRO A 39 -6.12 -0.45 15.35
CA PRO A 39 -5.02 -0.66 16.29
C PRO A 39 -5.18 -1.88 17.21
N ASP A 40 -6.43 -2.32 17.47
CA ASP A 40 -6.73 -3.50 18.28
C ASP A 40 -6.67 -4.83 17.50
N PHE A 41 -6.56 -4.75 16.17
CA PHE A 41 -6.48 -5.93 15.32
C PHE A 41 -5.12 -6.61 15.47
N LYS A 42 -5.15 -7.93 15.62
CA LYS A 42 -3.95 -8.76 15.69
C LYS A 42 -3.72 -9.42 14.35
N LEU A 43 -2.65 -8.99 13.65
CA LEU A 43 -2.19 -9.69 12.46
C LEU A 43 -1.97 -11.18 12.74
N PRO A 44 -2.27 -12.07 11.78
CA PRO A 44 -1.93 -13.47 11.89
C PRO A 44 -0.41 -13.65 12.07
N LYS A 45 -0.02 -14.83 12.54
CA LYS A 45 1.39 -15.17 12.70
C LYS A 45 2.04 -15.27 11.31
N ILE A 46 2.83 -14.27 10.96
CA ILE A 46 3.66 -14.28 9.76
C ILE A 46 5.03 -14.82 10.18
N GLU A 47 5.56 -15.84 9.52
CA GLU A 47 6.91 -16.39 9.75
C GLU A 47 7.76 -16.31 8.48
N LYS A 48 7.13 -16.59 7.34
CA LYS A 48 7.69 -16.47 5.97
C LYS A 48 6.89 -15.45 5.16
N ILE A 49 7.40 -15.08 3.99
CA ILE A 49 6.78 -14.03 3.18
C ILE A 49 5.44 -14.48 2.59
N GLU A 50 5.29 -15.77 2.32
CA GLU A 50 4.06 -16.38 1.80
C GLU A 50 2.88 -16.26 2.76
N ASP A 51 3.14 -16.12 4.07
CA ASP A 51 2.10 -16.02 5.09
C ASP A 51 1.34 -14.68 5.03
N ILE A 52 1.83 -13.71 4.26
CA ILE A 52 1.13 -12.43 4.09
C ILE A 52 0.08 -12.48 2.98
N ASP A 53 0.16 -13.46 2.08
CA ASP A 53 -0.74 -13.52 0.93
C ASP A 53 -2.16 -13.85 1.38
N GLY A 54 -3.12 -13.02 0.97
CA GLY A 54 -4.52 -13.14 1.41
C GLY A 54 -4.79 -12.67 2.84
N VAL A 55 -3.81 -12.09 3.54
CA VAL A 55 -4.07 -11.45 4.84
C VAL A 55 -5.05 -10.30 4.63
N SER A 56 -6.11 -10.29 5.42
CA SER A 56 -7.04 -9.17 5.53
C SER A 56 -7.00 -8.53 6.91
N PHE A 57 -7.31 -7.24 6.98
CA PHE A 57 -7.45 -6.49 8.22
C PHE A 57 -8.56 -5.43 8.09
N PRO A 58 -9.30 -5.11 9.18
CA PRO A 58 -10.37 -4.13 9.12
C PRO A 58 -9.88 -2.74 8.71
N ALA A 59 -10.66 -2.06 7.87
CA ALA A 59 -10.48 -0.64 7.53
C ALA A 59 -11.82 -0.01 7.11
N SER A 60 -11.94 1.30 7.25
CA SER A 60 -13.12 2.07 6.85
C SER A 60 -13.37 1.98 5.34
N ASN A 61 -14.64 1.87 4.96
CA ASN A 61 -15.17 1.63 3.61
C ASN A 61 -14.83 0.25 3.03
N LEU A 62 -13.55 -0.13 3.04
CA LEU A 62 -13.05 -1.35 2.44
C LEU A 62 -11.92 -1.92 3.29
N ASP A 63 -12.07 -3.19 3.70
CA ASP A 63 -11.04 -3.93 4.40
C ASP A 63 -9.70 -3.90 3.63
N GLY A 64 -8.63 -3.84 4.41
CA GLY A 64 -7.28 -4.00 3.91
C GLY A 64 -7.05 -5.43 3.47
N GLU A 65 -6.50 -5.62 2.26
CA GLU A 65 -6.14 -6.92 1.71
C GLU A 65 -4.72 -6.90 1.16
N VAL A 66 -3.99 -8.00 1.40
CA VAL A 66 -2.59 -8.16 1.04
C VAL A 66 -2.44 -9.22 -0.04
N PHE A 67 -1.67 -8.92 -1.09
CA PHE A 67 -1.41 -9.83 -2.21
C PHE A 67 0.09 -9.96 -2.44
N LEU A 68 0.61 -11.18 -2.46
CA LEU A 68 2.02 -11.43 -2.73
C LEU A 68 2.30 -11.46 -4.24
N GLU A 69 3.34 -10.76 -4.69
CA GLU A 69 3.82 -10.79 -6.07
C GLU A 69 5.29 -11.26 -6.12
N PRO A 70 5.56 -12.55 -5.89
CA PRO A 70 6.94 -13.04 -5.69
C PRO A 70 7.80 -12.86 -6.95
N LYS A 71 7.20 -13.01 -8.14
CA LYS A 71 7.87 -12.77 -9.44
C LYS A 71 8.33 -11.31 -9.64
N ARG A 72 7.73 -10.36 -8.91
CA ARG A 72 8.10 -8.93 -8.94
C ARG A 72 9.01 -8.53 -7.79
N GLY A 73 9.28 -9.44 -6.85
CA GLY A 73 9.99 -9.14 -5.61
C GLY A 73 9.21 -8.20 -4.69
N ALA A 74 7.88 -8.31 -4.69
CA ALA A 74 7.01 -7.33 -4.05
C ALA A 74 5.76 -7.96 -3.41
N PHE A 75 5.05 -7.16 -2.64
CA PHE A 75 3.67 -7.42 -2.23
C PHE A 75 2.84 -6.15 -2.40
N VAL A 76 1.53 -6.32 -2.49
CA VAL A 76 0.55 -5.25 -2.67
C VAL A 76 -0.33 -5.17 -1.42
N VAL A 77 -0.63 -3.95 -0.99
CA VAL A 77 -1.67 -3.66 0.00
C VAL A 77 -2.71 -2.80 -0.69
N ARG A 78 -3.95 -3.27 -0.64
CA ARG A 78 -5.14 -2.52 -1.00
C ARG A 78 -5.91 -2.23 0.27
N VAL A 79 -6.40 -1.00 0.46
CA VAL A 79 -7.11 -0.62 1.68
C VAL A 79 -8.02 0.57 1.41
N GLY A 80 -9.12 0.69 2.14
CA GLY A 80 -9.91 1.92 2.16
C GLY A 80 -9.07 3.12 2.58
N ASN A 81 -9.18 4.24 1.86
CA ASN A 81 -8.29 5.38 2.07
C ASN A 81 -8.71 6.31 3.22
N ASN A 82 -9.94 6.22 3.72
CA ASN A 82 -10.46 7.10 4.76
C ASN A 82 -9.62 7.06 6.04
N ASP A 83 -9.25 5.86 6.52
CA ASP A 83 -8.47 5.75 7.76
C ASP A 83 -7.03 6.22 7.61
N ILE A 84 -6.44 5.99 6.42
CA ILE A 84 -5.06 6.34 6.17
C ILE A 84 -4.89 7.81 5.77
N SER A 85 -5.95 8.50 5.34
CA SER A 85 -5.85 9.90 4.92
C SER A 85 -5.41 10.81 6.06
N ASP A 86 -5.94 10.63 7.26
CA ASP A 86 -5.63 11.49 8.41
C ASP A 86 -4.32 11.09 9.13
N ASN A 87 -3.87 9.84 8.99
CA ASN A 87 -2.75 9.28 9.76
C ASN A 87 -1.70 8.54 8.89
N GLY A 88 -1.71 8.79 7.58
CA GLY A 88 -0.87 8.10 6.60
C GLY A 88 0.63 8.31 6.82
N ASP A 89 1.02 9.38 7.51
CA ASP A 89 2.41 9.68 7.87
C ASP A 89 3.09 8.52 8.61
N ILE A 90 2.36 7.75 9.44
CA ILE A 90 2.91 6.58 10.14
C ILE A 90 3.38 5.52 9.13
N ILE A 91 2.59 5.29 8.09
CA ILE A 91 2.90 4.32 7.03
C ILE A 91 4.06 4.85 6.18
N ILE A 92 3.97 6.12 5.77
CA ILE A 92 4.98 6.78 4.93
C ILE A 92 6.35 6.77 5.63
N ASP A 93 6.42 7.19 6.88
CA ASP A 93 7.66 7.21 7.66
C ASP A 93 8.24 5.82 7.88
N THR A 94 7.37 4.82 8.12
CA THR A 94 7.79 3.43 8.26
C THR A 94 8.47 2.96 6.98
N VAL A 95 7.84 3.19 5.83
CA VAL A 95 8.36 2.80 4.52
C VAL A 95 9.69 3.51 4.22
N LYS A 96 9.76 4.83 4.45
CA LYS A 96 10.98 5.65 4.27
C LYS A 96 12.15 5.11 5.09
N LYS A 97 11.92 4.78 6.37
CA LYS A 97 12.94 4.21 7.27
C LYS A 97 13.41 2.82 6.86
N LEU A 98 12.61 2.09 6.10
CA LEU A 98 12.96 0.75 5.60
C LEU A 98 13.74 0.80 4.28
N ASP A 99 13.85 1.97 3.66
CA ASP A 99 14.54 2.21 2.40
C ASP A 99 14.10 1.21 1.32
N ILE A 100 12.80 1.21 1.05
CA ILE A 100 12.18 0.37 0.02
C ILE A 100 11.48 1.24 -1.02
N LEU A 101 11.40 0.73 -2.25
CA LEU A 101 10.65 1.36 -3.33
C LEU A 101 9.16 1.08 -3.16
N VAL A 102 8.34 2.06 -3.53
CA VAL A 102 6.88 1.95 -3.54
C VAL A 102 6.31 2.41 -4.88
N GLU A 103 5.31 1.69 -5.36
CA GLU A 103 4.39 2.16 -6.41
C GLU A 103 3.00 2.35 -5.80
N GLU A 104 2.26 3.32 -6.33
CA GLU A 104 0.95 3.72 -5.85
C GLU A 104 0.01 3.82 -7.05
N ALA A 105 -1.23 3.31 -6.92
CA ALA A 105 -2.17 3.20 -8.02
C ALA A 105 -2.49 4.55 -8.68
N GLU A 106 -2.57 5.63 -7.90
CA GLU A 106 -2.78 7.00 -8.41
C GLU A 106 -1.76 7.44 -9.47
N THR A 107 -0.56 6.84 -9.46
CA THR A 107 0.50 7.10 -10.45
C THR A 107 0.87 5.86 -11.27
N SER A 108 0.13 4.77 -11.13
CA SER A 108 0.40 3.49 -11.77
C SER A 108 -0.89 2.83 -12.26
N PRO A 109 -1.33 3.13 -13.49
CA PRO A 109 -2.57 2.59 -14.06
C PRO A 109 -2.59 1.05 -14.09
N ASN A 110 -1.43 0.39 -14.21
CA ASN A 110 -1.32 -1.06 -14.18
C ASN A 110 -1.57 -1.65 -12.78
N LEU A 111 -1.18 -0.92 -11.73
CA LEU A 111 -1.44 -1.32 -10.35
C LEU A 111 -2.93 -1.12 -10.03
N GLU A 112 -3.47 0.04 -10.40
CA GLU A 112 -4.89 0.37 -10.26
C GLU A 112 -5.77 -0.69 -10.95
N ARG A 113 -5.64 -0.87 -12.26
CA ARG A 113 -6.47 -1.82 -13.05
C ARG A 113 -6.45 -3.25 -12.54
N LYS A 114 -5.38 -3.66 -11.86
CA LYS A 114 -5.22 -5.04 -11.39
C LYS A 114 -5.82 -5.27 -10.00
N TYR A 115 -5.74 -4.29 -9.11
CA TYR A 115 -6.03 -4.50 -7.69
C TYR A 115 -7.13 -3.62 -7.13
N ALA A 116 -7.30 -2.40 -7.67
CA ALA A 116 -8.35 -1.50 -7.22
C ALA A 116 -9.73 -2.06 -7.57
N ARG A 117 -10.66 -1.95 -6.63
CA ARG A 117 -12.09 -2.19 -6.79
C ARG A 117 -12.86 -0.89 -7.03
N ASP A 118 -12.31 0.23 -6.56
CA ASP A 118 -12.91 1.56 -6.67
C ASP A 118 -11.89 2.62 -7.12
N CYS A 119 -12.28 3.89 -7.28
CA CYS A 119 -11.32 4.93 -7.69
C CYS A 119 -10.22 5.09 -6.64
N THR A 120 -8.98 5.11 -7.11
CA THR A 120 -7.80 5.41 -6.28
C THR A 120 -7.35 6.87 -6.37
N CYS A 121 -8.20 7.71 -6.96
CA CYS A 121 -7.84 9.05 -7.40
C CYS A 121 -7.91 10.14 -6.30
N GLY A 122 -7.08 11.19 -6.40
CA GLY A 122 -7.22 12.41 -5.60
C GLY A 122 -6.43 12.47 -4.29
N ILE A 123 -5.77 11.38 -3.88
CA ILE A 123 -4.87 11.36 -2.72
C ILE A 123 -3.59 10.61 -3.08
N THR A 124 -2.45 11.29 -2.94
CA THR A 124 -1.11 10.70 -3.06
C THR A 124 -0.42 10.67 -1.71
N PHE A 125 0.02 9.48 -1.29
CA PHE A 125 0.76 9.26 -0.05
C PHE A 125 2.28 9.32 -0.24
N PHE A 126 2.77 8.86 -1.40
CA PHE A 126 4.21 8.74 -1.68
C PHE A 126 4.70 9.70 -2.76
N ASP A 127 4.13 10.90 -2.82
CA ASP A 127 4.54 11.91 -3.79
C ASP A 127 6.04 12.28 -3.62
N GLY A 128 6.78 12.41 -4.72
CA GLY A 128 8.22 12.68 -4.71
C GLY A 128 9.14 11.64 -4.03
N TYR A 129 8.60 10.58 -3.43
CA TYR A 129 9.40 9.47 -2.90
C TYR A 129 9.92 8.60 -4.06
N PRO A 130 11.09 7.93 -3.95
CA PRO A 130 11.60 7.08 -5.03
C PRO A 130 10.59 5.99 -5.42
N LYS A 131 9.84 6.27 -6.49
CA LYS A 131 8.94 5.32 -7.12
C LYS A 131 9.77 4.46 -8.06
N ARG A 132 9.48 3.16 -8.13
CA ARG A 132 9.95 2.38 -9.28
C ARG A 132 9.16 2.91 -10.47
N LEU A 133 9.75 3.84 -11.23
CA LEU A 133 9.25 4.13 -12.56
C LEU A 133 9.31 2.79 -13.30
N VAL A 134 8.15 2.23 -13.63
CA VAL A 134 8.08 1.10 -14.54
C VAL A 134 8.86 1.57 -15.76
N ARG A 135 10.05 1.01 -16.00
CA ARG A 135 10.71 1.16 -17.29
C ARG A 135 9.67 0.64 -18.27
N VAL A 136 9.03 1.56 -19.00
CA VAL A 136 8.34 1.23 -20.24
C VAL A 136 9.43 0.54 -21.04
N ARG A 137 9.34 -0.79 -21.14
CA ARG A 137 10.11 -1.48 -22.16
C ARG A 137 9.46 -1.03 -23.44
N ASP A 138 10.18 -0.21 -24.19
CA ASP A 138 10.06 -0.14 -25.63
C ASP A 138 9.89 -1.58 -26.13
N SER A 139 8.66 -1.89 -26.52
CA SER A 139 8.39 -3.07 -27.33
C SER A 139 8.56 -2.59 -28.75
N GLY A 140 9.58 -3.12 -29.43
CA GLY A 140 9.87 -2.83 -30.82
C GLY A 140 8.87 -3.41 -31.81
#